data_AF-A0AA86Q4S7-F1
#
_entry.id   AF-A0AA86Q4S7-F1
#
_cell.length_a   1.000
_cell.length_b   1.000
_cell.length_c   1.000
_cell.angle_alpha   90.00
_cell.angle_beta   90.00
_cell.angle_gamma   90.00
#
_symmetry.space_group_name_H-M   'P 1'
#
loop_
_entity.id
_entity.type
_entity.pdbx_description
1 polymer ?
#
loop_
_entity_poly.entity_id
_entity_poly.type
_entity_poly.pdbx_seq_one_letter_code
_entity_poly.pdbx_strand_id
1 'polypeptide(L)'
;MEEPDAKNLIGTKVVYKAKAAHTIGGKPDFTQSPEYTDYINFLQFDSEAGVMIGDAGIMHIFIKKDLEELNFEKAIFYYDCFLKWKTLITTYRILIMNST
;
A
#
# COMPACT_ATOMS: atom_id res chain seq x y z
N MET A 1 -18.88 0.80 -14.91
CA MET A 1 -17.99 1.92 -15.27
C MET A 1 -17.41 1.54 -16.63
N GLU A 2 -17.96 2.11 -17.70
CA GLU A 2 -17.50 1.81 -19.06
C GLU A 2 -16.12 2.43 -19.29
N GLU A 3 -15.23 1.66 -19.93
CA GLU A 3 -13.93 2.17 -20.39
C GLU A 3 -14.18 3.29 -21.42
N PRO A 4 -13.53 4.46 -21.30
CA PRO A 4 -13.68 5.51 -22.29
C PRO A 4 -13.07 5.08 -23.62
N ASP A 5 -13.87 5.18 -24.68
CA ASP A 5 -13.51 4.86 -26.05
C ASP A 5 -12.32 5.73 -26.51
N ALA A 6 -11.18 5.09 -26.81
CA ALA A 6 -9.88 5.73 -27.04
C ALA A 6 -9.81 6.67 -28.26
N LYS A 7 -10.93 6.86 -28.98
CA LYS A 7 -11.01 7.61 -30.23
C LYS A 7 -11.26 9.11 -30.08
N ASN A 8 -11.55 9.61 -28.87
CA ASN A 8 -11.95 11.01 -28.64
C ASN A 8 -10.91 11.90 -27.92
N LEU A 9 -9.66 11.46 -27.77
CA LEU A 9 -8.65 12.18 -26.98
C LEU A 9 -7.48 12.67 -27.82
N ILE A 10 -7.77 13.49 -28.83
CA ILE A 10 -6.74 14.26 -29.54
C ILE A 10 -6.53 15.58 -28.77
N GLY A 11 -5.52 15.60 -27.89
CA GLY A 11 -5.03 16.85 -27.28
C GLY A 11 -5.13 16.96 -25.76
N THR A 12 -5.81 16.04 -25.07
CA THR A 12 -5.74 15.96 -23.61
C THR A 12 -4.68 14.94 -23.22
N LYS A 13 -3.63 15.37 -22.53
CA LYS A 13 -2.69 14.45 -21.87
C LYS A 13 -3.47 13.75 -20.76
N VAL A 14 -4.10 12.62 -21.09
CA VAL A 14 -4.70 11.74 -20.08
C VAL A 14 -3.55 11.15 -19.30
N VAL A 15 -3.30 11.74 -18.13
CA VAL A 15 -2.43 11.13 -17.12
C VAL A 15 -3.26 10.02 -16.50
N TYR A 16 -3.12 8.81 -17.02
CA TYR A 16 -3.54 7.64 -16.28
C TYR A 16 -2.75 7.64 -14.99
N LYS A 17 -3.43 7.85 -13.86
CA LYS A 17 -2.83 7.66 -12.54
C LYS A 17 -2.43 6.18 -12.54
N ALA A 18 -1.13 5.90 -12.47
CA ALA A 18 -0.65 4.53 -12.40
C ALA A 18 -1.43 3.84 -11.28
N LYS A 19 -2.03 2.69 -11.58
CA LYS A 19 -2.70 1.87 -10.56
C LYS A 19 -1.66 1.60 -9.47
N ALA A 20 -2.08 1.66 -8.21
CA ALA A 20 -1.19 1.25 -7.13
C ALA A 20 -0.69 -0.16 -7.45
N ALA A 21 0.58 -0.43 -7.16
CA ALA A 21 1.23 -1.69 -7.52
C ALA A 21 1.88 -2.30 -6.28
N HIS A 22 2.13 -3.61 -6.36
CA HIS A 22 3.04 -4.26 -5.43
C HIS A 22 4.43 -3.62 -5.51
N THR A 23 4.96 -3.14 -4.39
CA THR A 23 6.29 -2.49 -4.35
C THR A 23 7.06 -2.84 -3.09
N ILE A 24 8.39 -2.83 -3.20
CA ILE A 24 9.34 -2.86 -2.08
C ILE A 24 10.00 -1.48 -2.06
N GLY A 25 9.97 -0.77 -0.94
CA GLY A 25 10.47 0.60 -0.90
C GLY A 25 9.52 1.62 -1.53
N GLY A 26 10.06 2.80 -1.84
CA GLY A 26 9.37 3.83 -2.61
C GLY A 26 8.36 4.66 -1.83
N LYS A 27 7.59 5.47 -2.56
CA LYS A 27 6.53 6.31 -2.00
C LYS A 27 5.27 5.45 -1.86
N PRO A 28 4.66 5.38 -0.66
CA PRO A 28 3.45 4.60 -0.47
C PRO A 28 2.25 5.26 -1.17
N ASP A 29 1.39 4.42 -1.75
CA ASP A 29 0.08 4.80 -2.25
C ASP A 29 -1.00 4.42 -1.24
N PHE A 30 -2.05 5.23 -1.13
CA PHE A 30 -3.12 5.02 -0.16
C PHE A 30 -4.47 5.22 -0.82
N THR A 31 -5.48 4.45 -0.39
CA THR A 31 -6.86 4.67 -0.82
C THR A 31 -7.53 5.78 0.00
N GLN A 32 -7.01 6.06 1.19
CA GLN A 32 -7.44 7.13 2.09
C GLN A 32 -6.30 8.13 2.35
N SER A 33 -6.42 8.97 3.39
CA SER A 33 -5.43 9.99 3.76
C SER A 33 -4.73 9.63 5.07
N PRO A 34 -3.65 8.85 5.06
CA PRO A 34 -2.90 8.52 6.27
C PRO A 34 -1.79 9.52 6.61
N GLU A 35 -1.28 9.41 7.83
CA GLU A 35 -0.34 10.33 8.46
C GLU A 35 1.08 9.73 8.66
N TYR A 36 1.49 8.70 7.91
CA TYR A 36 2.79 8.04 8.09
C TYR A 36 3.90 8.64 7.21
N THR A 37 4.24 9.92 7.41
CA THR A 37 5.28 10.60 6.61
C THR A 37 6.71 10.24 7.02
N ASP A 38 6.90 9.79 8.27
CA ASP A 38 8.23 9.61 8.87
C ASP A 38 8.72 8.15 8.85
N TYR A 39 8.01 7.27 8.14
CA TYR A 39 8.32 5.86 8.01
C TYR A 39 8.76 5.52 6.59
N ILE A 40 9.63 4.53 6.48
CA ILE A 40 10.02 3.91 5.22
C ILE A 40 8.93 2.89 4.85
N ASN A 41 8.35 3.01 3.65
CA ASN A 41 7.50 1.96 3.08
C ASN A 41 8.38 0.76 2.74
N PHE A 42 8.39 -0.27 3.58
CA PHE A 42 9.20 -1.45 3.33
C PHE A 42 8.57 -2.32 2.23
N LEU A 43 7.26 -2.55 2.32
CA LEU A 43 6.52 -3.41 1.41
C LEU A 43 5.09 -2.91 1.26
N GLN A 44 4.58 -2.90 0.03
CA GLN A 44 3.20 -2.54 -0.30
C GLN A 44 2.57 -3.66 -1.12
N PHE A 45 1.34 -4.02 -0.78
CA PHE A 45 0.49 -4.88 -1.58
C PHE A 45 -0.80 -4.14 -1.96
N ASP A 46 -1.11 -4.07 -3.25
CA ASP A 46 -2.41 -3.60 -3.74
C ASP A 46 -3.38 -4.78 -3.91
N SER A 47 -4.66 -4.49 -3.98
CA SER A 47 -5.69 -5.47 -4.38
C SER A 47 -5.59 -5.75 -5.88
N GLU A 48 -4.73 -6.69 -6.24
CA GLU A 48 -4.58 -7.20 -7.60
C GLU A 48 -4.18 -8.68 -7.63
N ALA A 49 -4.23 -9.29 -8.82
CA ALA A 49 -3.70 -10.64 -9.09
C ALA A 49 -4.17 -11.74 -8.11
N GLY A 50 -5.43 -11.68 -7.65
CA GLY A 50 -5.99 -12.67 -6.73
C GLY A 50 -5.83 -12.34 -5.24
N VAL A 51 -5.25 -11.19 -4.92
CA VAL A 51 -5.19 -10.63 -3.57
C VAL A 51 -6.30 -9.56 -3.44
N MET A 52 -7.05 -9.61 -2.35
CA MET A 52 -8.10 -8.63 -2.04
C MET A 52 -7.95 -8.14 -0.61
N ILE A 53 -7.74 -6.84 -0.45
CA ILE A 53 -7.57 -6.17 0.84
C ILE A 53 -8.83 -5.36 1.10
N GLY A 54 -9.75 -5.91 1.89
CA GLY A 54 -11.04 -5.28 2.16
C GLY A 54 -11.80 -4.98 0.86
N ASP A 55 -12.21 -3.73 0.67
CA ASP A 55 -12.88 -3.22 -0.53
C ASP A 55 -11.88 -2.62 -1.53
N ALA A 56 -11.13 -3.49 -2.21
CA ALA A 56 -10.10 -3.12 -3.18
C ALA A 56 -9.08 -2.10 -2.64
N GLY A 57 -8.59 -2.35 -1.43
CA GLY A 57 -7.66 -1.52 -0.69
C GLY A 57 -6.18 -1.84 -0.90
N ILE A 58 -5.33 -1.16 -0.12
CA ILE A 58 -3.86 -1.28 -0.14
C ILE A 58 -3.37 -1.60 1.28
N MET A 59 -2.32 -2.39 1.36
CA MET A 59 -1.67 -2.84 2.60
C MET A 59 -0.18 -2.53 2.56
N HIS A 60 0.38 -2.16 3.71
CA HIS A 60 1.74 -1.71 3.88
C HIS A 60 2.40 -2.35 5.10
N ILE A 61 3.71 -2.51 4.98
CA ILE A 61 4.62 -2.67 6.11
C ILE A 61 5.52 -1.44 6.13
N PHE A 62 5.47 -0.70 7.23
CA PHE A 62 6.29 0.47 7.49
C PHE A 62 7.38 0.16 8.50
N ILE A 63 8.58 0.70 8.30
CA ILE A 63 9.71 0.56 9.22
C ILE A 63 10.44 1.90 9.34
N LYS A 64 11.07 2.15 10.49
CA LYS A 64 11.93 3.33 10.69
C LYS A 64 13.38 2.97 10.35
N LYS A 65 14.32 3.69 10.97
CA LYS A 65 15.76 3.40 10.93
C LYS A 65 16.12 1.99 11.42
N ASP A 66 15.21 1.31 12.13
CA ASP A 66 15.39 -0.07 12.60
C ASP A 66 15.66 -1.07 11.44
N LEU A 67 15.38 -0.69 10.18
CA LEU A 67 15.76 -1.48 9.00
C LEU A 67 17.27 -1.70 8.87
N GLU A 68 18.10 -0.71 9.24
CA GLU A 68 19.57 -0.81 9.18
C GLU A 68 20.10 -1.87 10.15
N GLU A 69 19.40 -2.04 11.28
CA GLU A 69 19.70 -3.03 12.32
C GLU A 69 19.02 -4.39 12.05
N LEU A 70 18.33 -4.53 10.91
CA LEU A 70 17.49 -5.70 10.59
C LEU A 70 16.46 -6.02 11.70
N ASN A 71 16.01 -4.99 12.42
CA ASN A 71 15.08 -5.12 13.52
C ASN A 71 13.65 -4.80 13.06
N PHE A 72 12.86 -5.85 12.82
CA PHE A 72 11.48 -5.74 12.35
C PHE A 72 10.44 -5.77 13.49
N GLU A 73 10.85 -5.80 14.76
CA GLU A 73 9.92 -5.90 15.90
C GLU A 73 9.01 -4.67 16.02
N LYS A 74 9.48 -3.51 15.53
CA LYS A 74 8.75 -2.24 15.53
C LYS A 74 8.10 -1.92 14.18
N ALA A 75 8.13 -2.84 13.23
CA ALA A 75 7.47 -2.64 11.95
C ALA A 75 5.96 -2.44 12.17
N ILE A 76 5.38 -1.50 11.45
CA ILE A 76 3.96 -1.18 11.50
C ILE A 76 3.29 -1.82 10.30
N PHE A 77 2.29 -2.64 10.57
CA PHE A 77 1.36 -3.11 9.56
C PHE A 77 0.19 -2.13 9.44
N TYR A 78 -0.08 -1.67 8.23
CA TYR A 78 -1.16 -0.72 7.95
C TYR A 78 -1.94 -1.18 6.72
N TYR A 79 -3.26 -1.01 6.71
CA TYR A 79 -4.05 -1.17 5.50
C TYR A 79 -5.23 -0.19 5.48
N ASP A 80 -5.63 0.23 4.28
CA ASP A 80 -6.84 1.02 4.04
C ASP A 80 -7.61 0.48 2.83
N CYS A 81 -8.89 0.83 2.71
CA CYS A 81 -9.71 0.51 1.53
C CYS A 81 -10.78 1.59 1.28
N PHE A 82 -11.46 1.54 0.14
CA PHE A 82 -12.38 2.60 -0.30
C PHE A 82 -13.62 2.74 0.59
N LEU A 83 -14.11 1.63 1.15
CA LEU A 83 -15.23 1.65 2.09
C LEU A 83 -14.80 2.23 3.46
N LYS A 84 -15.48 3.31 3.88
CA LYS A 84 -15.29 3.96 5.21
C LYS A 84 -15.89 3.15 6.36
N TRP A 85 -15.44 1.92 6.56
CA TRP A 85 -15.57 1.26 7.86
C TRP A 85 -14.22 1.38 8.55
N LYS A 86 -14.23 1.99 9.75
CA LYS A 86 -13.06 2.32 10.61
C LYS A 86 -11.75 1.66 10.17
N THR A 87 -10.76 2.47 9.75
CA THR A 87 -9.37 2.04 9.56
C THR A 87 -8.91 1.27 10.79
N LEU A 88 -8.75 -0.05 10.66
CA LEU A 88 -8.30 -0.89 11.76
C LEU A 88 -6.77 -0.81 11.77
N ILE A 89 -6.21 0.17 12.50
CA ILE A 89 -4.78 0.16 12.80
C ILE A 89 -4.56 -0.96 13.81
N THR A 90 -4.26 -2.15 13.32
CA THR A 90 -3.83 -3.25 14.18
C THR A 90 -2.33 -3.41 14.03
N THR A 91 -1.60 -3.03 15.08
CA THR A 91 -0.17 -3.28 15.16
C THR A 91 0.05 -4.77 15.40
N TYR A 92 0.35 -5.52 14.34
CA TYR A 92 0.81 -6.89 14.46
C TYR A 92 2.33 -6.90 14.65
N ARG A 93 2.84 -7.69 15.60
CA ARG A 93 4.27 -7.99 15.68
C ARG A 93 4.59 -9.00 14.58
N ILE A 94 5.50 -8.65 13.66
CA ILE A 94 6.03 -9.61 12.69
C ILE A 94 6.96 -10.56 13.45
N LEU A 95 6.54 -11.81 13.61
CA LEU A 95 7.40 -12.88 14.12
C LEU A 95 8.25 -13.41 12.96
N ILE A 96 9.52 -13.00 12.92
CA ILE A 96 10.50 -13.64 12.04
C ILE A 96 10.90 -14.96 12.70
N MET A 97 10.31 -16.06 12.23
CA MET A 97 10.75 -17.40 12.63
C MET A 97 11.98 -17.77 11.81
N ASN A 98 13.14 -17.85 12.46
CA ASN A 98 14.32 -18.44 11.83
C ASN A 98 14.06 -19.95 11.65
N SER A 99 14.13 -20.45 10.41
CA SER A 99 14.21 -21.89 10.20
C SER A 99 15.63 -22.35 10.51
N THR A 100 15.81 -23.11 11.58
CA THR A 100 17.01 -23.92 11.82
C THR A 100 17.09 -25.08 10.86
#